data_AF-A0A7C1IWM8-F1
#
_entry.id   AF-A0A7C1IWM8-F1
#
_cell.length_a   1.000
_cell.length_b   1.000
_cell.length_c   1.000
_cell.angle_alpha   90.00
_cell.angle_beta   90.00
_cell.angle_gamma   90.00
#
_symmetry.space_group_name_H-M   'P 1'
#
loop_
_entity.id
_entity.type
_entity.pdbx_description
1 polymer ?
#
loop_
_entity_poly.entity_id
_entity_poly.type
_entity_poly.pdbx_seq_one_letter_code
_entity_poly.pdbx_strand_id
1 'polypeptide(L)'
;MKRGYGEILKNAREKKGLKHSDAQKQLKITEVYLKAMEDEDEDVFEKPVYIRMFLKTYAKFLKVDDREIIELYESDPEGAAREKAAKKVQDDIAAGIRAEIADEPHEAENKAAAEKREKTAKVEKLEFSIKNKYRIIGAGLFLIIAAVVVIIM
;
A
#
# COMPACT_ATOMS: atom_id res chain seq x y z
N MET A 1 -10.38 -13.47 30.12
CA MET A 1 -10.53 -14.10 28.79
C MET A 1 -9.85 -13.19 27.78
N LYS A 2 -8.81 -13.68 27.11
CA LYS A 2 -8.15 -12.94 26.03
C LYS A 2 -9.13 -13.01 24.83
N ARG A 3 -9.53 -11.87 24.27
CA ARG A 3 -10.34 -11.86 23.04
C ARG A 3 -9.41 -12.20 21.88
N GLY A 4 -9.79 -13.18 21.08
CA GLY A 4 -9.08 -13.51 19.84
C GLY A 4 -9.31 -12.46 18.76
N TYR A 5 -8.46 -12.42 17.74
CA TYR A 5 -8.61 -11.50 16.61
C TYR A 5 -9.90 -11.78 15.82
N GLY A 6 -10.33 -13.04 15.73
CA GLY A 6 -11.54 -13.45 15.03
C GLY A 6 -12.79 -12.87 15.68
N GLU A 7 -12.85 -12.86 17.01
CA GLU A 7 -13.94 -12.24 17.76
C GLU A 7 -14.01 -10.72 17.52
N ILE A 8 -12.85 -10.05 17.43
CA ILE A 8 -12.78 -8.61 17.14
C ILE A 8 -13.33 -8.31 15.75
N LEU A 9 -12.90 -9.07 14.73
CA LEU A 9 -13.34 -8.91 13.34
C LEU A 9 -14.85 -9.17 13.21
N LYS A 10 -15.33 -10.28 13.80
CA LYS A 10 -16.75 -10.64 13.79
C LYS A 10 -17.62 -9.55 14.39
N ASN A 11 -17.26 -9.08 15.59
CA ASN A 11 -17.98 -8.01 16.26
C ASN A 11 -18.00 -6.71 15.43
N ALA A 12 -16.88 -6.37 14.78
CA ALA A 12 -16.81 -5.18 13.94
C ALA A 12 -17.66 -5.28 12.67
N ARG A 13 -17.71 -6.46 12.03
CA ARG A 13 -18.61 -6.74 10.90
C ARG A 13 -20.07 -6.63 11.33
N GLU A 14 -20.45 -7.29 12.42
CA GLU A 14 -21.82 -7.33 12.92
C GLU A 14 -22.32 -5.96 13.37
N LYS A 15 -21.48 -5.15 14.03
CA LYS A 15 -21.81 -3.76 14.37
C LYS A 15 -22.10 -2.88 13.16
N LYS A 16 -21.56 -3.22 11.99
CA LYS A 16 -21.84 -2.53 10.72
C LYS A 16 -23.05 -3.11 9.99
N GLY A 17 -23.67 -4.18 10.50
CA GLY A 17 -24.79 -4.86 9.86
C GLY A 17 -24.40 -5.59 8.56
N LEU A 18 -23.12 -5.90 8.37
CA LEU A 18 -22.61 -6.51 7.13
C LEU A 18 -22.74 -8.04 7.17
N LYS A 19 -23.20 -8.63 6.09
CA LYS A 19 -23.05 -10.08 5.85
C LYS A 19 -21.67 -10.36 5.26
N HIS A 20 -21.18 -11.59 5.38
CA HIS A 20 -19.95 -12.02 4.69
C HIS A 20 -20.06 -11.81 3.18
N SER A 21 -21.24 -12.01 2.60
CA SER A 21 -21.50 -11.77 1.17
C SER A 21 -21.34 -10.31 0.74
N ASP A 22 -21.60 -9.35 1.63
CA ASP A 22 -21.38 -7.92 1.37
C ASP A 22 -19.88 -7.61 1.39
N ALA A 23 -19.15 -8.16 2.37
CA ALA A 23 -17.70 -8.04 2.44
C ALA A 23 -17.01 -8.72 1.24
N GLN A 24 -17.49 -9.89 0.80
CA GLN A 24 -16.98 -10.60 -0.38
C GLN A 24 -17.11 -9.73 -1.65
N LYS A 25 -18.26 -9.10 -1.87
CA LYS A 25 -18.48 -8.23 -3.04
C LYS A 25 -17.46 -7.10 -3.12
N GLN A 26 -17.05 -6.56 -1.98
CA GLN A 26 -16.16 -5.42 -1.86
C GLN A 26 -14.68 -5.81 -1.87
N LEU A 27 -14.32 -6.88 -1.16
CA LEU A 27 -12.93 -7.27 -0.95
C LEU A 27 -12.45 -8.33 -1.94
N LYS A 28 -13.36 -9.00 -2.64
CA LYS A 28 -13.07 -10.17 -3.49
C LYS A 28 -12.39 -11.32 -2.72
N ILE A 29 -12.63 -11.38 -1.42
CA ILE A 29 -12.27 -12.49 -0.53
C ILE A 29 -13.52 -13.35 -0.40
N THR A 30 -13.41 -14.66 -0.64
CA THR A 30 -14.56 -15.56 -0.55
C THR A 30 -15.15 -15.60 0.86
N GLU A 31 -16.46 -15.80 0.97
CA GLU A 31 -17.17 -15.87 2.27
C GLU A 31 -16.56 -16.92 3.20
N VAL A 32 -16.08 -18.03 2.63
CA VAL A 32 -15.38 -19.11 3.34
C VAL A 32 -14.14 -18.57 4.07
N TYR A 33 -13.30 -17.78 3.40
CA TYR A 33 -12.11 -17.19 4.02
C TYR A 33 -12.43 -16.08 5.01
N LEU A 34 -13.47 -15.28 4.76
CA LEU A 34 -13.91 -14.26 5.72
C LEU A 34 -14.40 -14.90 7.03
N LYS A 35 -15.17 -15.99 6.92
CA LYS A 35 -15.62 -16.77 8.06
C LYS A 35 -14.45 -17.44 8.78
N ALA A 36 -13.54 -18.07 8.04
CA ALA A 36 -12.35 -18.70 8.60
C ALA A 36 -11.50 -17.72 9.43
N MET A 37 -11.34 -16.46 8.98
CA MET A 37 -10.67 -15.42 9.79
C MET A 37 -11.42 -15.07 11.08
N GLU A 38 -12.76 -15.07 11.06
CA GLU A 38 -13.59 -14.78 12.24
C GLU A 38 -13.63 -15.94 13.24
N ASP A 39 -13.52 -17.17 12.74
CA ASP A 39 -13.51 -18.40 13.53
C ASP A 39 -12.07 -18.83 13.93
N GLU A 40 -11.06 -18.08 13.49
CA GLU A 40 -9.63 -18.38 13.68
C GLU A 40 -9.22 -19.76 13.13
N ASP A 41 -9.92 -20.22 12.09
CA ASP A 41 -9.71 -21.50 11.43
C ASP A 41 -8.73 -21.34 10.25
N GLU A 42 -7.43 -21.47 10.54
CA GLU A 42 -6.36 -21.30 9.55
C GLU A 42 -6.26 -22.46 8.56
N ASP A 43 -6.76 -23.65 8.90
CA ASP A 43 -6.65 -24.86 8.07
C ASP A 43 -7.45 -24.76 6.76
N VAL A 44 -8.42 -23.85 6.72
CA VAL A 44 -9.22 -23.55 5.53
C VAL A 44 -8.37 -22.89 4.43
N PHE A 45 -7.25 -22.24 4.77
CA PHE A 45 -6.44 -21.51 3.82
C PHE A 45 -5.43 -22.42 3.11
N GLU A 46 -5.50 -22.46 1.77
CA GLU A 46 -4.54 -23.21 0.95
C GLU A 46 -3.08 -22.77 1.17
N LYS A 47 -2.85 -21.48 1.46
CA LYS A 47 -1.52 -20.92 1.71
C LYS A 47 -1.55 -19.99 2.92
N PRO A 48 -0.70 -20.23 3.94
CA PRO A 48 -0.63 -19.40 5.15
C PRO A 48 -0.34 -17.92 4.89
N VAL A 49 0.42 -17.61 3.82
CA VAL A 49 0.74 -16.24 3.40
C VAL A 49 -0.52 -15.39 3.17
N TYR A 50 -1.60 -16.02 2.70
CA TYR A 50 -2.83 -15.31 2.39
C TYR A 50 -3.59 -14.86 3.63
N ILE A 51 -3.45 -15.57 4.76
CA ILE A 51 -4.12 -15.25 6.01
C ILE A 51 -3.73 -13.84 6.46
N ARG A 52 -2.43 -13.58 6.59
CA ARG A 52 -1.89 -12.26 6.98
C ARG A 52 -2.39 -11.14 6.07
N MET A 53 -2.38 -11.37 4.76
CA MET A 53 -2.83 -10.37 3.78
C MET A 53 -4.33 -10.09 3.90
N PHE A 54 -5.14 -11.13 4.07
CA PHE A 54 -6.58 -11.01 4.20
C PHE A 54 -6.99 -10.42 5.55
N LEU A 55 -6.30 -10.76 6.65
CA LEU A 55 -6.51 -10.15 7.95
C LEU A 55 -6.28 -8.63 7.89
N LYS A 56 -5.17 -8.17 7.29
CA LYS A 56 -4.92 -6.73 7.11
C LYS A 56 -6.00 -6.06 6.27
N THR A 57 -6.37 -6.69 5.16
CA THR A 57 -7.38 -6.15 4.24
C THR A 57 -8.74 -6.05 4.91
N TYR A 58 -9.14 -7.08 5.65
CA TYR A 58 -10.43 -7.17 6.30
C TYR A 58 -10.52 -6.23 7.52
N ALA A 59 -9.46 -6.14 8.33
CA ALA A 59 -9.35 -5.18 9.42
C ALA A 59 -9.54 -3.73 8.95
N LYS A 60 -8.83 -3.34 7.88
CA LYS A 60 -8.95 -2.00 7.27
C LYS A 60 -10.34 -1.70 6.73
N PHE A 61 -10.98 -2.70 6.12
CA PHE A 61 -12.36 -2.59 5.65
C PHE A 61 -13.34 -2.36 6.81
N LEU A 62 -13.15 -3.11 7.90
CA LEU A 62 -13.97 -3.03 9.11
C LEU A 62 -13.62 -1.83 10.02
N LYS A 63 -12.58 -1.05 9.70
CA LYS A 63 -12.12 0.10 10.50
C LYS A 63 -11.69 -0.31 11.92
N VAL A 64 -11.08 -1.48 12.05
CA VAL A 64 -10.35 -1.92 13.25
C VAL A 64 -8.85 -1.77 13.02
N ASP A 65 -8.05 -1.67 14.09
CA ASP A 65 -6.60 -1.51 13.95
C ASP A 65 -5.99 -2.80 13.38
N ASP A 66 -5.47 -2.73 12.15
CA ASP A 66 -4.87 -3.88 11.49
C ASP A 66 -3.58 -4.34 12.15
N ARG A 67 -2.90 -3.48 12.92
CA ARG A 67 -1.71 -3.87 13.67
C ARG A 67 -2.08 -4.76 14.85
N GLU A 68 -3.12 -4.39 15.61
CA GLU A 68 -3.62 -5.19 16.73
C GLU A 68 -4.06 -6.59 16.25
N ILE A 69 -4.82 -6.67 15.16
CA ILE A 69 -5.27 -7.95 14.58
C ILE A 69 -4.07 -8.84 14.21
N ILE A 70 -3.03 -8.26 13.64
CA ILE A 70 -1.85 -9.01 13.18
C ILE A 70 -0.96 -9.41 14.35
N GLU A 71 -0.79 -8.56 15.36
CA GLU A 71 -0.11 -8.92 16.60
C GLU A 71 -0.81 -10.07 17.32
N LEU A 72 -2.14 -10.07 17.36
CA LEU A 72 -2.92 -11.15 17.96
C LEU A 72 -2.74 -12.46 17.20
N TYR A 73 -2.81 -12.43 15.87
CA TYR A 73 -2.54 -13.58 15.00
C TYR A 73 -1.11 -14.11 15.17
N GLU A 74 -0.11 -13.24 15.28
CA GLU A 74 1.29 -13.64 15.49
C GLU A 74 1.60 -14.10 16.92
N SER A 75 0.80 -13.66 17.91
CA SER A 75 0.97 -14.05 19.31
C SER A 75 0.54 -15.50 19.56
N ASP A 76 -0.15 -16.12 18.61
CA ASP A 76 -0.34 -17.56 18.57
C ASP A 76 0.98 -18.25 18.15
N PRO A 77 1.53 -19.18 18.96
CA PRO A 77 2.76 -19.89 18.63
C PRO A 77 2.76 -20.57 17.26
N GLU A 78 1.60 -20.93 16.70
CA GLU A 78 1.53 -21.45 15.32
C GLU A 78 1.69 -20.36 14.24
N GLY A 79 1.11 -19.17 14.44
CA GLY A 79 1.20 -18.04 13.52
C GLY A 79 2.64 -17.51 13.36
N ALA A 80 3.40 -17.45 14.47
CA ALA A 80 4.79 -16.99 14.48
C ALA A 80 5.76 -17.92 13.73
N ALA A 81 5.56 -19.25 13.82
CA ALA A 81 6.37 -20.22 13.09
C ALA A 81 6.10 -20.16 11.58
N ARG A 82 4.84 -19.92 11.20
CA ARG A 82 4.38 -19.87 9.81
C ARG A 82 4.78 -18.55 9.11
N GLU A 83 4.82 -17.41 9.79
CA GLU A 83 5.42 -16.17 9.22
C GLU A 83 6.89 -16.37 8.88
N LYS A 84 7.65 -17.00 9.79
CA LYS A 84 9.08 -17.25 9.54
C LYS A 84 9.28 -18.13 8.31
N ALA A 85 8.41 -19.12 8.11
CA ALA A 85 8.41 -19.94 6.89
C ALA A 85 8.04 -19.14 5.63
N ALA A 86 6.99 -18.31 5.69
CA ALA A 86 6.57 -17.44 4.59
C ALA A 86 7.66 -16.43 4.18
N LYS A 87 8.29 -15.78 5.16
CA LYS A 87 9.38 -14.83 4.93
C LYS A 87 10.59 -15.52 4.31
N LYS A 88 10.91 -16.73 4.77
CA LYS A 88 12.00 -17.53 4.18
C LYS A 88 11.74 -17.87 2.71
N VAL A 89 10.51 -18.26 2.35
CA VAL A 89 10.15 -18.51 0.94
C VAL A 89 10.28 -17.23 0.10
N GLN A 90 9.88 -16.09 0.63
CA GLN A 90 10.00 -14.81 -0.08
C GLN A 90 11.47 -14.37 -0.23
N ASP A 91 12.29 -14.59 0.80
CA ASP A 91 13.72 -14.32 0.78
C ASP A 91 14.45 -15.29 -0.19
N ASP A 92 14.06 -16.56 -0.23
CA ASP A 92 14.61 -17.58 -1.14
C ASP A 92 14.25 -17.28 -2.61
N ILE A 93 13.01 -16.83 -2.89
CA ILE A 93 12.59 -16.38 -4.23
C ILE A 93 13.34 -15.11 -4.64
N ALA A 94 13.46 -14.12 -3.73
CA ALA A 94 14.19 -12.89 -4.01
C ALA A 94 15.68 -13.15 -4.25
N ALA A 95 16.28 -14.12 -3.54
CA ALA A 95 17.66 -14.55 -3.75
C ALA A 95 17.83 -15.31 -5.09
N GLY A 96 16.88 -16.18 -5.44
CA GLY A 96 16.87 -16.91 -6.72
C GLY A 96 16.80 -15.99 -7.94
N ILE A 97 15.87 -15.01 -7.92
CA ILE A 97 15.76 -13.99 -8.98
C ILE A 97 17.06 -13.18 -9.11
N ARG A 98 17.75 -12.90 -8.00
CA ARG A 98 19.01 -12.15 -7.99
C ARG A 98 20.17 -12.95 -8.58
N ALA A 99 20.17 -14.26 -8.41
CA ALA A 99 21.19 -15.16 -8.97
C ALA A 99 21.00 -15.38 -10.48
N GLU A 100 19.75 -15.40 -10.97
CA GLU A 100 19.43 -15.68 -12.38
C GLU A 100 19.60 -14.45 -13.29
N ILE A 101 19.56 -13.23 -12.74
CA ILE A 101 19.84 -11.96 -13.47
C ILE A 101 21.35 -11.66 -13.55
N ALA A 102 22.20 -12.44 -12.89
CA ALA A 102 23.63 -12.11 -12.74
C ALA A 102 24.51 -12.38 -13.98
N ASP A 103 23.98 -12.97 -15.06
CA ASP A 103 24.77 -13.44 -16.22
C ASP A 103 24.48 -12.77 -17.59
N GLU A 104 23.93 -11.54 -17.65
CA GLU A 104 23.95 -10.74 -18.91
C GLU A 104 24.66 -9.36 -18.76
N PRO A 105 25.58 -8.99 -19.69
CA PRO A 105 26.36 -7.76 -19.60
C PRO A 105 25.57 -6.54 -20.12
N HIS A 106 24.77 -5.91 -19.26
CA HIS A 106 23.98 -4.69 -19.55
C HIS A 106 24.69 -3.37 -19.14
N GLU A 107 26.00 -3.24 -19.35
CA GLU A 107 26.73 -2.01 -18.98
C GLU A 107 26.55 -0.84 -20.00
N ALA A 108 26.14 -1.13 -21.24
CA ALA A 108 26.03 -0.12 -22.29
C ALA A 108 24.76 0.73 -22.22
N GLU A 109 23.64 0.18 -21.73
CA GLU A 109 22.34 0.86 -21.76
C GLU A 109 22.15 1.85 -20.59
N ASN A 110 22.80 1.60 -19.46
CA ASN A 110 22.63 2.40 -18.24
C ASN A 110 23.36 3.77 -18.30
N LYS A 111 24.40 3.90 -19.13
CA LYS A 111 25.12 5.17 -19.31
C LYS A 111 24.30 6.19 -20.12
N ALA A 112 23.62 5.75 -21.17
CA ALA A 112 22.78 6.61 -22.01
C ALA A 112 21.53 7.13 -21.26
N ALA A 113 20.93 6.30 -20.40
CA ALA A 113 19.78 6.70 -19.59
C ALA A 113 20.15 7.70 -18.48
N ALA A 114 21.34 7.58 -17.89
CA ALA A 114 21.84 8.49 -16.85
C ALA A 114 22.10 9.90 -17.40
N GLU A 115 22.75 10.02 -18.57
CA GLU A 115 23.01 11.33 -19.20
C GLU A 115 21.74 12.04 -19.64
N LYS A 116 20.73 11.29 -20.12
CA LYS A 116 19.45 11.86 -20.51
C LYS A 116 18.65 12.33 -19.30
N ARG A 117 18.68 11.59 -18.18
CA ARG A 117 18.04 11.98 -16.91
C ARG A 117 18.65 13.23 -16.31
N GLU A 118 19.97 13.42 -16.39
CA GLU A 118 20.62 14.63 -15.87
C GLU A 118 20.21 15.89 -16.66
N LYS A 119 20.14 15.80 -17.99
CA LYS A 119 19.72 16.92 -18.85
C LYS A 119 18.25 17.27 -18.63
N THR A 120 17.37 16.28 -18.50
CA THR A 120 15.94 16.49 -18.29
C THR A 120 15.66 17.09 -16.90
N ALA A 121 16.38 16.63 -15.87
CA ALA A 121 16.27 17.17 -14.51
C ALA A 121 16.78 18.62 -14.40
N LYS A 122 17.82 19.00 -15.16
CA LYS A 122 18.28 20.40 -15.24
C LYS A 122 17.24 21.31 -15.88
N VAL A 123 16.56 20.85 -16.94
CA VAL A 123 15.49 21.61 -17.62
C VAL A 123 14.27 21.76 -16.72
N GLU A 124 13.81 20.69 -16.07
CA GLU A 124 12.67 20.76 -15.13
C GLU A 124 12.98 21.66 -13.92
N LYS A 125 14.20 21.60 -13.38
CA LYS A 125 14.62 22.46 -12.26
C LYS A 125 14.71 23.93 -12.70
N LEU A 126 15.13 24.19 -13.94
CA LEU A 126 15.18 25.54 -14.50
C LEU A 126 13.77 26.08 -14.76
N GLU A 127 12.88 25.29 -15.36
CA GLU A 127 11.47 25.66 -15.58
C GLU A 127 10.74 25.91 -14.26
N PHE A 128 10.95 25.07 -13.25
CA PHE A 128 10.37 25.25 -11.92
C PHE A 128 10.88 26.54 -11.25
N SER A 129 12.18 26.82 -11.37
CA SER A 129 12.79 28.05 -10.82
C SER A 129 12.26 29.32 -11.51
N ILE A 130 12.06 29.26 -12.83
CA ILE A 130 11.46 30.34 -13.62
C ILE A 130 10.00 30.54 -13.19
N LYS A 131 9.18 29.48 -13.16
CA LYS A 131 7.76 29.55 -12.79
C LYS A 131 7.55 30.02 -11.35
N ASN A 132 8.45 29.64 -10.44
CA ASN A 132 8.41 30.07 -9.05
C ASN A 132 8.83 31.54 -8.87
N LYS A 133 9.80 32.04 -9.64
CA LYS A 133 10.14 33.49 -9.65
C LYS A 133 9.00 34.36 -10.19
N TYR A 134 8.32 33.93 -11.26
CA TYR A 134 7.19 34.69 -11.83
C TYR A 134 5.89 34.58 -11.01
N ARG A 135 5.72 33.54 -10.19
CA ARG A 135 4.66 33.51 -9.16
C ARG A 135 4.86 34.58 -8.08
N ILE A 136 6.11 34.91 -7.74
CA ILE A 136 6.44 35.91 -6.71
C ILE A 136 6.27 37.34 -7.26
N ILE A 137 6.58 37.55 -8.55
CA ILE A 137 6.45 38.87 -9.20
C ILE A 137 4.99 39.12 -9.68
N GLY A 138 4.25 38.05 -10.00
CA GLY A 138 2.89 38.12 -10.58
C GLY A 138 1.77 38.57 -9.64
N ALA A 139 1.96 38.60 -8.32
CA ALA A 139 0.93 39.09 -7.40
C ALA A 139 0.82 40.63 -7.41
N GLY A 140 1.94 41.34 -7.59
CA GLY A 140 1.96 42.80 -7.60
C GLY A 140 1.56 43.42 -8.95
N LEU A 141 2.01 42.85 -10.06
CA LEU A 141 1.77 43.41 -11.40
C LEU A 141 0.35 43.12 -11.92
N PHE A 142 -0.26 42.01 -11.51
CA PHE A 142 -1.63 41.64 -11.89
C PHE A 142 -2.69 42.55 -11.25
N LEU A 143 -2.42 43.06 -10.03
CA LEU A 143 -3.31 44.02 -9.35
C LEU A 143 -3.30 45.41 -10.01
N ILE A 144 -2.16 45.84 -10.57
CA ILE A 144 -2.05 47.15 -11.24
C ILE A 144 -2.82 47.14 -12.57
N ILE A 145 -2.73 46.05 -13.35
CA ILE A 145 -3.45 45.94 -14.63
C ILE A 145 -4.96 45.81 -14.39
N ALA A 146 -5.40 45.10 -13.36
CA ALA A 146 -6.82 45.00 -13.02
C ALA A 146 -7.43 46.35 -12.56
N ALA A 147 -6.68 47.20 -11.84
CA ALA A 147 -7.16 48.50 -11.39
C ALA A 147 -7.34 49.53 -12.53
N VAL A 148 -6.48 49.49 -13.56
CA VAL A 148 -6.58 50.40 -14.71
C VAL A 148 -7.80 50.10 -15.59
N VAL A 149 -8.20 48.83 -15.70
CA VAL A 149 -9.37 48.42 -16.51
C VAL A 149 -10.70 48.82 -15.85
N VAL A 150 -10.76 48.87 -14.52
CA VAL A 150 -11.98 49.27 -13.76
C VAL A 150 -12.19 50.79 -13.75
N ILE A 151 -11.14 51.60 -13.92
CA ILE A 151 -11.25 53.07 -13.96
C ILE A 151 -11.73 53.60 -15.32
N ILE A 152 -11.61 52.79 -16.39
CA ILE A 152 -11.94 53.17 -17.77
C ILE A 152 -13.36 52.70 -18.17
N MET A 153 -14.04 51.90 -17.35
CA MET A 153 -15.48 51.60 -17.48
C MET A 153 -16.29 52.41 -16.47
#